data_AF-A0A2D4KQ15-F1
#
_entry.id   AF-A0A2D4KQ15-F1
#
_cell.length_a   1.000
_cell.length_b   1.000
_cell.length_c   1.000
_cell.angle_alpha   90.00
_cell.angle_beta   90.00
_cell.angle_gamma   90.00
#
_symmetry.space_group_name_H-M   'P 1'
#
loop_
_entity.id
_entity.type
_entity.pdbx_description
1 polymer ?
#
loop_
_entity_poly.entity_id
_entity_poly.type
_entity_poly.pdbx_seq_one_letter_code
_entity_poly.pdbx_strand_id
1 'polypeptide(L)'
;MELPYLFAAPESYEQLQSLLLGRTTEEQMDIVARIRKTNHPSLAVGNKAKLEKLFGFLVEYIGELARKKQPRLKTIDKLVVVLFELCQMFPKAAGDHMKLLLQEATHSMEEIAERNGLLTFPELDMLLYLKIITILFPTSDFWHPVVTPSLVYMSQLLTKCAIRTEEDIVKGLFVCCLFLDYTSLAQRFVPELVNFLLGVLHLAIPSKETQGYSLLPPFVSLGKHSNLLVVSEKSGTETWQKQNISLHVLSRSTGKSKVETNNLRLSCVALALALVQRCTALYGELPSFHEIVGPVRLLLSSLVLQAAKYPPQLQELHQSVLEKLDV
;
A
#
# COMPACT_ATOMS: atom_id res chain seq x y z
N MET A 1 -33.58 12.73 8.41
CA MET A 1 -33.71 13.73 9.49
C MET A 1 -32.94 14.97 9.06
N GLU A 2 -33.48 16.17 9.26
CA GLU A 2 -32.77 17.40 8.92
C GLU A 2 -31.55 17.58 9.83
N LEU A 3 -30.38 17.80 9.25
CA LEU A 3 -29.14 18.05 9.99
C LEU A 3 -29.16 19.48 10.56
N PRO A 4 -28.79 19.69 11.84
CA PRO A 4 -28.62 21.02 12.43
C PRO A 4 -27.77 21.96 11.58
N TYR A 5 -28.13 23.24 11.51
CA TYR A 5 -27.36 24.22 10.74
C TYR A 5 -26.02 24.57 11.42
N LEU A 6 -25.99 24.56 12.76
CA LEU A 6 -24.81 24.87 13.57
C LEU A 6 -24.24 23.60 14.20
N PHE A 7 -22.96 23.34 13.95
CA PHE A 7 -22.21 22.29 14.63
C PHE A 7 -21.01 22.89 15.35
N ALA A 8 -20.93 22.68 16.66
CA ALA A 8 -19.71 22.94 17.41
C ALA A 8 -18.61 21.96 16.94
N ALA A 9 -17.34 22.40 16.96
CA ALA A 9 -16.25 21.49 16.72
C ALA A 9 -16.17 20.45 17.87
N PRO A 10 -15.99 19.16 17.55
CA PRO A 10 -15.90 18.11 18.55
C PRO A 10 -14.68 18.33 19.45
N GLU A 11 -14.85 18.10 20.75
CA GLU A 11 -13.78 18.25 21.74
C GLU A 11 -13.06 16.92 22.00
N SER A 12 -13.67 15.80 21.61
CA SER A 12 -13.11 14.45 21.71
C SER A 12 -13.44 13.61 20.47
N TYR A 13 -12.73 12.49 20.32
CA TYR A 13 -12.96 11.53 19.26
C TYR A 13 -14.37 10.94 19.32
N GLU A 14 -14.85 10.59 20.51
CA GLU A 14 -16.17 9.98 20.73
C GLU A 14 -17.30 10.93 20.31
N GLN A 15 -17.11 12.23 20.53
CA GLN A 15 -18.06 13.23 20.05
C GLN A 15 -18.13 13.24 18.52
N LEU A 16 -16.98 13.26 17.83
CA LEU A 16 -16.96 13.15 16.37
C LEU A 16 -17.61 11.84 15.90
N GLN A 17 -17.28 10.71 16.54
CA GLN A 17 -17.82 9.41 16.18
C GLN A 17 -19.35 9.40 16.32
N SER A 18 -19.90 9.94 17.42
CA SER A 18 -21.36 10.04 17.62
C SER A 18 -22.07 10.90 16.56
N LEU A 19 -21.36 11.88 16.00
CA LEU A 19 -21.86 12.71 14.91
C LEU A 19 -21.77 12.01 13.55
N LEU A 20 -20.90 11.02 13.35
CA LEU A 20 -20.73 10.41 12.02
C LEU A 20 -21.31 9.00 11.92
N LEU A 21 -21.37 8.26 13.02
CA LEU A 21 -21.83 6.88 13.06
C LEU A 21 -23.29 6.76 12.61
N GLY A 22 -23.59 5.72 11.83
CA GLY A 22 -24.95 5.45 11.34
C GLY A 22 -25.41 6.32 10.17
N ARG A 23 -24.65 7.36 9.79
CA ARG A 23 -24.99 8.29 8.70
C ARG A 23 -24.46 7.84 7.35
N THR A 24 -25.07 8.35 6.29
CA THR A 24 -24.61 8.18 4.90
C THR A 24 -23.31 8.96 4.66
N THR A 25 -22.60 8.64 3.58
CA THR A 25 -21.34 9.32 3.26
C THR A 25 -21.58 10.82 3.03
N GLU A 26 -22.66 11.16 2.35
CA GLU A 26 -23.07 12.51 2.01
C GLU A 26 -23.38 13.33 3.27
N GLU A 27 -24.19 12.77 4.17
CA GLU A 27 -24.50 13.41 5.45
C GLU A 27 -23.24 13.62 6.31
N GLN A 28 -22.32 12.64 6.34
CA GLN A 28 -21.05 12.80 7.04
C GLN A 28 -20.22 13.96 6.48
N MET A 29 -20.13 14.09 5.15
CA MET A 29 -19.38 15.19 4.54
C MET A 29 -20.05 16.54 4.82
N ASP A 30 -21.38 16.61 4.79
CA ASP A 30 -22.12 17.83 5.13
C ASP A 30 -21.86 18.26 6.58
N ILE A 31 -21.85 17.32 7.52
CA ILE A 31 -21.55 17.60 8.93
C ILE A 31 -20.13 18.12 9.08
N VAL A 32 -19.14 17.44 8.49
CA VAL A 32 -17.73 17.86 8.57
C VAL A 32 -17.53 19.23 7.93
N ALA A 33 -18.18 19.50 6.79
CA ALA A 33 -18.15 20.81 6.14
C ALA A 33 -18.77 21.91 7.00
N ARG A 34 -19.91 21.64 7.65
CA ARG A 34 -20.56 22.59 8.57
C ARG A 34 -19.70 22.86 9.80
N ILE A 35 -19.12 21.83 10.42
CA ILE A 35 -18.17 21.98 11.55
C ILE A 35 -17.05 22.94 11.15
N ARG A 36 -16.42 22.73 9.98
CA ARG A 36 -15.32 23.58 9.52
C ARG A 36 -15.74 25.03 9.26
N LYS A 37 -16.92 25.23 8.66
CA LYS A 37 -17.46 26.58 8.38
C LYS A 37 -17.80 27.33 9.67
N THR A 38 -18.50 26.69 10.61
CA THR A 38 -18.91 27.31 11.88
C THR A 38 -17.72 27.58 12.80
N ASN A 39 -16.64 26.81 12.67
CA ASN A 39 -15.44 26.93 13.49
C ASN A 39 -14.25 27.47 12.67
N HIS A 40 -14.48 28.35 11.68
CA HIS A 40 -13.39 28.94 10.91
C HIS A 40 -12.46 29.77 11.84
N PRO A 41 -11.12 29.76 11.64
CA PRO A 41 -10.17 30.47 12.51
C PRO A 41 -10.43 31.98 12.64
N SER A 42 -10.97 32.61 11.60
CA SER A 42 -11.31 34.04 11.61
C SER A 42 -12.48 34.40 12.54
N LEU A 43 -13.28 33.43 12.98
CA LEU A 43 -14.48 33.69 13.79
C LEU A 43 -14.15 33.81 15.30
N ALA A 44 -13.19 33.04 15.79
CA ALA A 44 -12.77 33.08 17.19
C ALA A 44 -11.35 32.51 17.38
N VAL A 45 -10.59 33.11 18.31
CA VAL A 45 -9.18 32.75 18.59
C VAL A 45 -9.00 31.26 18.94
N GLY A 46 -9.96 30.66 19.66
CA GLY A 46 -9.91 29.25 20.06
C GLY A 46 -10.22 28.24 18.94
N ASN A 47 -10.77 28.68 17.81
CA ASN A 47 -11.22 27.78 16.74
C ASN A 47 -10.06 27.08 16.03
N LYS A 48 -8.90 27.75 15.92
CA LYS A 48 -7.69 27.15 15.34
C LYS A 48 -7.32 25.84 16.03
N ALA A 49 -7.19 25.86 17.35
CA ALA A 49 -6.83 24.67 18.12
C ALA A 49 -7.90 23.55 18.00
N LYS A 50 -9.18 23.91 17.87
CA LYS A 50 -10.26 22.95 17.65
C LYS A 50 -10.15 22.26 16.28
N LEU A 51 -9.82 23.02 15.23
CA LEU A 51 -9.64 22.45 13.88
C LEU A 51 -8.35 21.62 13.76
N GLU A 52 -7.28 22.00 14.47
CA GLU A 52 -6.07 21.18 14.58
C GLU A 52 -6.37 19.82 15.24
N LYS A 53 -7.17 19.80 16.32
CA LYS A 53 -7.64 18.55 16.94
C LYS A 53 -8.56 17.75 16.02
N LEU A 54 -9.45 18.42 15.28
CA LEU A 54 -10.34 17.78 14.32
C LEU A 54 -9.56 16.99 13.25
N PHE A 55 -8.40 17.49 12.80
CA PHE A 55 -7.54 16.73 11.88
C PHE A 55 -7.20 15.35 12.45
N GLY A 56 -6.73 15.31 13.71
CA GLY A 56 -6.38 14.05 14.37
C GLY A 56 -7.58 13.10 14.54
N PHE A 57 -8.74 13.64 14.95
CA PHE A 57 -9.96 12.83 15.08
C PHE A 57 -10.42 12.26 13.73
N LEU A 58 -10.25 12.99 12.63
CA LEU A 58 -10.59 12.50 11.29
C LEU A 58 -9.61 11.42 10.81
N VAL A 59 -8.31 11.55 11.11
CA VAL A 59 -7.31 10.51 10.83
C VAL A 59 -7.70 9.22 11.58
N GLU A 60 -7.99 9.32 12.88
CA GLU A 60 -8.44 8.17 13.68
C GLU A 60 -9.73 7.54 13.14
N TYR A 61 -10.69 8.38 12.71
CA TYR A 61 -11.93 7.91 12.10
C TYR A 61 -11.70 7.17 10.78
N ILE A 62 -10.77 7.65 9.94
CA ILE A 62 -10.36 6.94 8.71
C ILE A 62 -9.80 5.55 9.05
N GLY A 63 -8.97 5.44 10.09
CA GLY A 63 -8.46 4.16 10.56
C GLY A 63 -9.57 3.20 10.98
N GLU A 64 -10.56 3.68 11.74
CA GLU A 64 -11.72 2.87 12.08
C GLU A 64 -12.51 2.43 10.85
N LEU A 65 -12.74 3.33 9.89
CA LEU A 65 -13.44 3.00 8.65
C LEU A 65 -12.70 1.94 7.83
N ALA A 66 -11.37 1.94 7.87
CA ALA A 66 -10.51 0.98 7.19
C ALA A 66 -10.48 -0.39 7.88
N ARG A 67 -10.55 -0.43 9.22
CA ARG A 67 -10.56 -1.67 10.02
C ARG A 67 -11.90 -2.41 10.02
N LYS A 68 -12.98 -1.81 9.49
CA LYS A 68 -14.28 -2.49 9.36
C LYS A 68 -14.19 -3.72 8.45
N LYS A 69 -15.00 -4.74 8.74
CA LYS A 69 -15.10 -5.97 7.91
C LYS A 69 -15.33 -5.65 6.43
N GLN A 70 -16.11 -4.61 6.14
CA GLN A 70 -16.21 -3.99 4.83
C GLN A 70 -15.73 -2.55 4.93
N PRO A 71 -14.50 -2.26 4.46
CA PRO A 71 -13.95 -0.91 4.49
C PRO A 71 -14.80 0.09 3.71
N ARG A 72 -15.09 1.25 4.30
CA ARG A 72 -15.86 2.33 3.64
C ARG A 72 -14.97 3.22 2.77
N LEU A 73 -14.36 2.65 1.73
CA LEU A 73 -13.36 3.32 0.89
C LEU A 73 -13.88 4.62 0.25
N LYS A 74 -15.15 4.67 -0.17
CA LYS A 74 -15.78 5.89 -0.72
C LYS A 74 -15.84 7.04 0.29
N THR A 75 -16.09 6.72 1.56
CA THR A 75 -16.12 7.72 2.63
C THR A 75 -14.72 8.20 2.94
N ILE A 76 -13.74 7.27 3.00
CA ILE A 76 -12.34 7.59 3.21
C ILE A 76 -11.83 8.54 2.11
N ASP A 77 -12.11 8.24 0.84
CA ASP A 77 -11.71 9.07 -0.30
C ASP A 77 -12.17 10.53 -0.17
N LYS A 78 -13.45 10.74 0.19
CA LYS A 78 -13.97 12.10 0.45
C LYS A 78 -13.36 12.76 1.69
N LEU A 79 -13.07 11.99 2.75
CA LEU A 79 -12.43 12.52 3.96
C LEU A 79 -10.98 12.94 3.72
N VAL A 80 -10.25 12.27 2.82
CA VAL A 80 -8.87 12.64 2.46
C VAL A 80 -8.81 14.03 1.85
N VAL A 81 -9.81 14.44 1.06
CA VAL A 81 -9.92 15.82 0.55
C VAL A 81 -10.00 16.82 1.71
N VAL A 82 -10.81 16.51 2.73
CA VAL A 82 -10.92 17.37 3.93
C VAL A 82 -9.62 17.40 4.71
N LEU A 83 -8.94 16.26 4.88
CA LEU A 83 -7.62 16.21 5.52
C LEU A 83 -6.60 17.05 4.78
N PHE A 84 -6.60 17.01 3.44
CA PHE A 84 -5.73 17.84 2.62
C PHE A 84 -5.97 19.32 2.89
N GLU A 85 -7.22 19.77 2.87
CA GLU A 85 -7.56 21.17 3.15
C GLU A 85 -7.16 21.60 4.58
N LEU A 86 -7.36 20.74 5.58
CA LEU A 86 -6.91 20.98 6.95
C LEU A 86 -5.38 21.02 7.06
N CYS A 87 -4.68 20.14 6.33
CA CYS A 87 -3.22 20.12 6.26
C CYS A 87 -2.66 21.41 5.63
N GLN A 88 -3.30 21.94 4.58
CA GLN A 88 -2.90 23.22 3.99
C GLN A 88 -3.08 24.40 4.96
N MET A 89 -4.14 24.36 5.80
CA MET A 89 -4.36 25.39 6.81
C MET A 89 -3.40 25.26 8.01
N PHE A 90 -3.07 24.03 8.43
CA PHE A 90 -2.31 23.74 9.64
C PHE A 90 -1.20 22.70 9.39
N PRO A 91 -0.20 22.99 8.54
CA PRO A 91 0.77 21.99 8.09
C PRO A 91 1.63 21.43 9.22
N LYS A 92 1.99 22.26 10.20
CA LYS A 92 2.77 21.82 11.37
C LYS A 92 1.98 20.82 12.22
N ALA A 93 0.73 21.15 12.57
CA ALA A 93 -0.11 20.28 13.38
C ALA A 93 -0.41 18.95 12.68
N ALA A 94 -0.71 19.00 11.38
CA ALA A 94 -0.90 17.80 10.56
C ALA A 94 0.38 16.95 10.48
N GLY A 95 1.54 17.59 10.26
CA GLY A 95 2.84 16.92 10.24
C GLY A 95 3.18 16.26 11.57
N ASP A 96 3.00 16.96 12.69
CA ASP A 96 3.24 16.44 14.03
C ASP A 96 2.34 15.23 14.33
N HIS A 97 1.06 15.29 13.95
CA HIS A 97 0.13 14.17 14.15
C HIS A 97 0.52 12.93 13.32
N MET A 98 0.83 13.11 12.03
CA MET A 98 1.24 11.99 11.17
C MET A 98 2.60 11.42 11.58
N LYS A 99 3.50 12.25 12.11
CA LYS A 99 4.77 11.80 12.69
C LYS A 99 4.55 10.93 13.93
N LEU A 100 3.69 11.35 14.85
CA LEU A 100 3.34 10.55 16.04
C LEU A 100 2.77 9.18 15.64
N LEU A 101 1.85 9.15 14.67
CA LEU A 101 1.28 7.92 14.14
C LEU A 101 2.36 6.97 13.59
N LEU A 102 3.32 7.49 12.80
CA LEU A 102 4.44 6.69 12.28
C LEU A 102 5.36 6.19 13.40
N GLN A 103 5.61 7.01 14.43
CA GLN A 103 6.43 6.62 15.57
C GLN A 103 5.79 5.48 16.36
N GLU A 104 4.49 5.57 16.66
CA GLU A 104 3.72 4.53 17.33
C GLU A 104 3.71 3.22 16.51
N ALA A 105 3.51 3.32 15.19
CA ALA A 105 3.54 2.17 14.30
C ALA A 105 4.93 1.51 14.24
N THR A 106 6.00 2.31 14.25
CA THR A 106 7.39 1.80 14.24
C THR A 106 7.73 1.13 15.56
N HIS A 107 7.37 1.74 16.70
CA HIS A 107 7.58 1.16 18.03
C HIS A 107 6.84 -0.17 18.19
N SER A 108 5.57 -0.23 17.77
CA SER A 108 4.78 -1.47 17.78
C SER A 108 5.43 -2.56 16.93
N MET A 109 6.01 -2.20 15.80
CA MET A 109 6.72 -3.12 14.93
C MET A 109 8.01 -3.64 15.57
N GLU A 110 8.79 -2.78 16.23
CA GLU A 110 10.00 -3.16 16.97
C GLU A 110 9.67 -4.14 18.12
N GLU A 111 8.62 -3.89 18.90
CA GLU A 111 8.16 -4.82 19.94
C GLU A 111 7.81 -6.21 19.37
N ILE A 112 7.19 -6.26 18.19
CA ILE A 112 6.85 -7.53 17.52
C ILE A 112 8.11 -8.26 17.05
N ALA A 113 9.09 -7.52 16.51
CA ALA A 113 10.37 -8.09 16.10
C ALA A 113 11.12 -8.70 17.28
N GLU A 114 11.18 -8.01 18.42
CA GLU A 114 11.84 -8.51 19.64
C GLU A 114 11.19 -9.80 20.17
N ARG A 115 9.86 -9.90 20.10
CA ARG A 115 9.12 -11.07 20.60
C ARG A 115 9.17 -12.26 19.66
N ASN A 116 8.99 -12.03 18.35
CA ASN A 116 8.69 -13.09 17.37
C ASN A 116 9.78 -13.30 16.31
N GLY A 117 10.81 -12.45 16.25
CA GLY A 117 11.90 -12.48 15.28
C GLY A 117 11.51 -12.08 13.84
N LEU A 118 10.27 -12.33 13.42
CA LEU A 118 9.74 -11.97 12.11
C LEU A 118 8.53 -11.04 12.23
N LEU A 119 8.54 -9.97 11.42
CA LEU A 119 7.45 -9.01 11.39
C LEU A 119 6.27 -9.53 10.57
N THR A 120 5.11 -8.96 10.82
CA THR A 120 3.90 -9.15 10.01
C THR A 120 3.57 -7.84 9.32
N PHE A 121 2.97 -7.92 8.12
CA PHE A 121 2.52 -6.71 7.44
C PHE A 121 1.39 -6.06 8.24
N PRO A 122 1.33 -4.72 8.29
CA PRO A 122 0.31 -4.03 9.03
C PRO A 122 -1.08 -4.21 8.40
N GLU A 123 -2.10 -3.78 9.11
CA GLU A 123 -3.48 -3.80 8.63
C GLU A 123 -3.75 -2.70 7.58
N LEU A 124 -4.93 -2.76 6.95
CA LEU A 124 -5.30 -1.88 5.83
C LEU A 124 -5.24 -0.39 6.21
N ASP A 125 -5.59 -0.03 7.44
CA ASP A 125 -5.53 1.34 7.95
C ASP A 125 -4.13 1.96 7.79
N MET A 126 -3.08 1.27 8.22
CA MET A 126 -1.71 1.77 8.11
C MET A 126 -1.26 1.89 6.65
N LEU A 127 -1.65 0.94 5.80
CA LEU A 127 -1.40 1.01 4.36
C LEU A 127 -2.08 2.23 3.73
N LEU A 128 -3.32 2.53 4.13
CA LEU A 128 -4.02 3.74 3.70
C LEU A 128 -3.38 5.01 4.24
N TYR A 129 -2.90 5.04 5.49
CA TYR A 129 -2.18 6.20 6.02
C TYR A 129 -0.91 6.48 5.21
N LEU A 130 -0.15 5.45 4.83
CA LEU A 130 1.02 5.61 3.96
C LEU A 130 0.65 6.18 2.58
N LYS A 131 -0.51 5.80 2.02
CA LYS A 131 -1.03 6.43 0.80
C LYS A 131 -1.45 7.88 1.03
N ILE A 132 -2.15 8.17 2.13
CA ILE A 132 -2.62 9.52 2.46
C ILE A 132 -1.43 10.49 2.61
N ILE A 133 -0.31 10.04 3.20
CA ILE A 133 0.91 10.86 3.30
C ILE A 133 1.38 11.37 1.92
N THR A 134 1.27 10.58 0.84
CA THR A 134 1.62 11.04 -0.52
C THR A 134 0.74 12.16 -1.06
N ILE A 135 -0.47 12.27 -0.53
CA ILE A 135 -1.46 13.29 -0.94
C ILE A 135 -1.26 14.55 -0.10
N LEU A 136 -0.96 14.40 1.19
CA LEU A 136 -0.83 15.51 2.13
C LEU A 136 0.50 16.26 2.01
N PHE A 137 1.60 15.55 1.70
CA PHE A 137 2.96 16.10 1.78
C PHE A 137 3.76 15.89 0.49
N PRO A 138 4.66 16.83 0.14
CA PRO A 138 5.51 16.70 -1.03
C PRO A 138 6.52 15.55 -0.89
N THR A 139 6.63 14.70 -1.91
CA THR A 139 7.55 13.55 -1.92
C THR A 139 8.88 13.81 -2.63
N SER A 140 9.02 14.97 -3.28
CA SER A 140 10.23 15.37 -4.01
C SER A 140 11.36 15.88 -3.12
N ASP A 141 11.03 16.39 -1.92
CA ASP A 141 11.97 17.07 -1.04
C ASP A 141 13.10 16.14 -0.60
N PHE A 142 14.34 16.66 -0.56
CA PHE A 142 15.52 15.91 -0.11
C PHE A 142 15.25 15.18 1.21
N TRP A 143 14.73 15.92 2.19
CA TRP A 143 14.32 15.41 3.49
C TRP A 143 13.01 16.08 3.90
N HIS A 144 12.06 15.30 4.41
CA HIS A 144 10.78 15.80 4.93
C HIS A 144 10.39 15.02 6.19
N PRO A 145 9.92 15.69 7.27
CA PRO A 145 9.77 15.10 8.61
C PRO A 145 8.74 13.95 8.71
N VAL A 146 7.83 13.82 7.74
CA VAL A 146 6.84 12.73 7.66
C VAL A 146 7.16 11.72 6.54
N VAL A 147 7.36 12.21 5.31
CA VAL A 147 7.66 11.39 4.11
C VAL A 147 8.96 10.60 4.25
N THR A 148 10.05 11.17 4.78
CA THR A 148 11.31 10.44 4.89
C THR A 148 11.20 9.28 5.89
N PRO A 149 10.62 9.46 7.10
CA PRO A 149 10.31 8.33 7.98
C PRO A 149 9.34 7.31 7.38
N SER A 150 8.34 7.72 6.60
CA SER A 150 7.42 6.76 5.97
C SER A 150 8.12 5.89 4.91
N LEU A 151 9.08 6.43 4.16
CA LEU A 151 9.95 5.64 3.25
C LEU A 151 10.76 4.59 4.02
N VAL A 152 11.34 4.95 5.17
CA VAL A 152 12.09 4.01 6.02
C VAL A 152 11.17 2.93 6.56
N TYR A 153 9.98 3.30 7.05
CA TYR A 153 8.98 2.34 7.52
C TYR A 153 8.58 1.36 6.41
N MET A 154 8.29 1.85 5.20
CA MET A 154 7.98 1.00 4.05
C MET A 154 9.15 0.07 3.66
N SER A 155 10.41 0.51 3.80
CA SER A 155 11.59 -0.33 3.52
C SER A 155 11.67 -1.49 4.52
N GLN A 156 11.38 -1.22 5.79
CA GLN A 156 11.28 -2.26 6.81
C GLN A 156 10.15 -3.25 6.51
N LEU A 157 9.00 -2.78 5.99
CA LEU A 157 7.92 -3.69 5.58
C LEU A 157 8.37 -4.66 4.48
N LEU A 158 9.07 -4.18 3.45
CA LEU A 158 9.50 -5.05 2.34
C LEU A 158 10.63 -6.01 2.71
N THR A 159 11.47 -5.66 3.69
CA THR A 159 12.68 -6.44 4.02
C THR A 159 12.50 -7.38 5.21
N LYS A 160 11.66 -7.00 6.19
CA LYS A 160 11.57 -7.70 7.48
C LYS A 160 10.23 -8.43 7.69
N CYS A 161 9.17 -8.09 6.96
CA CYS A 161 7.89 -8.79 7.11
C CYS A 161 7.94 -10.16 6.42
N ALA A 162 7.54 -11.21 7.14
CA ALA A 162 7.48 -12.55 6.60
C ALA A 162 6.29 -12.72 5.65
N ILE A 163 6.51 -13.45 4.56
CA ILE A 163 5.47 -13.77 3.58
C ILE A 163 4.98 -15.18 3.87
N ARG A 164 3.73 -15.29 4.35
CA ARG A 164 3.11 -16.57 4.72
C ARG A 164 1.86 -16.86 3.90
N THR A 165 1.18 -15.81 3.44
CA THR A 165 -0.09 -15.88 2.74
C THR A 165 -0.06 -15.07 1.45
N GLU A 166 -0.99 -15.33 0.54
CA GLU A 166 -1.18 -14.48 -0.64
C GLU A 166 -1.59 -13.05 -0.26
N GLU A 167 -2.23 -12.85 0.90
CA GLU A 167 -2.58 -11.51 1.40
C GLU A 167 -1.32 -10.70 1.75
N ASP A 168 -0.30 -11.32 2.35
CA ASP A 168 1.00 -10.69 2.62
C ASP A 168 1.67 -10.22 1.31
N ILE A 169 1.57 -11.02 0.24
CA ILE A 169 2.07 -10.65 -1.09
C ILE A 169 1.34 -9.43 -1.62
N VAL A 170 0.01 -9.38 -1.52
CA VAL A 170 -0.78 -8.21 -1.96
C VAL A 170 -0.42 -6.97 -1.14
N LYS A 171 -0.23 -7.09 0.18
CA LYS A 171 0.20 -5.98 1.05
C LYS A 171 1.58 -5.47 0.62
N GLY A 172 2.54 -6.36 0.37
CA GLY A 172 3.86 -5.98 -0.13
C GLY A 172 3.84 -5.34 -1.51
N LEU A 173 3.06 -5.89 -2.46
CA LEU A 173 2.86 -5.29 -3.79
C LEU A 173 2.21 -3.91 -3.70
N PHE A 174 1.28 -3.69 -2.76
CA PHE A 174 0.71 -2.38 -2.49
C PHE A 174 1.79 -1.40 -2.00
N VAL A 175 2.66 -1.81 -1.09
CA VAL A 175 3.82 -1.00 -0.66
C VAL A 175 4.78 -0.73 -1.82
N CYS A 176 4.99 -1.69 -2.73
CA CYS A 176 5.77 -1.47 -3.94
C CYS A 176 5.17 -0.39 -4.86
N CYS A 177 3.84 -0.41 -5.04
CA CYS A 177 3.13 0.66 -5.76
C CYS A 177 3.36 2.02 -5.09
N LEU A 178 3.25 2.08 -3.75
CA LEU A 178 3.50 3.31 -3.01
C LEU A 178 4.93 3.81 -3.21
N PHE A 179 5.93 2.95 -3.10
CA PHE A 179 7.32 3.36 -3.31
C PHE A 179 7.53 4.07 -4.65
N LEU A 180 7.00 3.50 -5.73
CA LEU A 180 7.07 4.12 -7.04
C LEU A 180 6.32 5.46 -7.10
N ASP A 181 5.20 5.60 -6.40
CA ASP A 181 4.49 6.88 -6.32
C ASP A 181 5.32 7.93 -5.55
N TYR A 182 5.93 7.54 -4.42
CA TYR A 182 6.81 8.40 -3.61
C TYR A 182 8.03 8.86 -4.40
N THR A 183 8.69 7.95 -5.12
CA THR A 183 9.97 8.23 -5.81
C THR A 183 9.80 8.68 -7.25
N SER A 184 8.60 8.67 -7.81
CA SER A 184 8.33 9.04 -9.22
C SER A 184 8.92 10.40 -9.63
N LEU A 185 8.83 11.42 -8.79
CA LEU A 185 9.38 12.74 -9.08
C LEU A 185 10.87 12.86 -8.71
N ALA A 186 11.26 12.25 -7.59
CA ALA A 186 12.61 12.35 -7.06
C ALA A 186 13.62 11.42 -7.75
N GLN A 187 13.15 10.44 -8.53
CA GLN A 187 13.94 9.42 -9.24
C GLN A 187 14.93 8.69 -8.32
N ARG A 188 14.56 8.48 -7.05
CA ARG A 188 15.41 7.80 -6.06
C ARG A 188 15.35 6.30 -6.28
N PHE A 189 16.52 5.67 -6.26
CA PHE A 189 16.63 4.22 -6.30
C PHE A 189 16.21 3.60 -4.97
N VAL A 190 15.33 2.59 -5.03
CA VAL A 190 14.86 1.81 -3.88
C VAL A 190 15.22 0.33 -4.11
N PRO A 191 16.30 -0.18 -3.50
CA PRO A 191 16.73 -1.57 -3.71
C PRO A 191 15.72 -2.59 -3.16
N GLU A 192 15.07 -2.29 -2.05
CA GLU A 192 14.10 -3.17 -1.39
C GLU A 192 12.90 -3.47 -2.29
N LEU A 193 12.49 -2.48 -3.08
CA LEU A 193 11.44 -2.62 -4.09
C LEU A 193 11.81 -3.67 -5.15
N VAL A 194 13.01 -3.55 -5.73
CA VAL A 194 13.47 -4.49 -6.78
C VAL A 194 13.63 -5.90 -6.20
N ASN A 195 14.23 -6.00 -5.01
CA ASN A 195 14.41 -7.27 -4.31
C ASN A 195 13.07 -7.94 -3.98
N PHE A 196 12.08 -7.17 -3.54
CA PHE A 196 10.75 -7.70 -3.24
C PHE A 196 10.04 -8.20 -4.51
N LEU A 197 10.11 -7.44 -5.61
CA LEU A 197 9.53 -7.86 -6.89
C LEU A 197 10.19 -9.13 -7.42
N LEU A 198 11.51 -9.25 -7.33
CA LEU A 198 12.25 -10.47 -7.67
C LEU A 198 11.74 -11.66 -6.83
N GLY A 199 11.62 -11.48 -5.52
CA GLY A 199 11.13 -12.52 -4.62
C GLY A 199 9.68 -12.94 -4.91
N VAL A 200 8.79 -11.99 -5.20
CA VAL A 200 7.40 -12.28 -5.58
C VAL A 200 7.33 -13.08 -6.87
N LEU A 201 8.10 -12.70 -7.89
CA LEU A 201 8.13 -13.45 -9.14
C LEU A 201 8.76 -14.83 -8.97
N HIS A 202 9.72 -14.99 -8.05
CA HIS A 202 10.27 -16.30 -7.70
C HIS A 202 9.21 -17.25 -7.12
N LEU A 203 8.27 -16.74 -6.31
CA LEU A 203 7.17 -17.53 -5.75
C LEU A 203 6.21 -18.11 -6.80
N ALA A 204 6.24 -17.59 -8.02
CA ALA A 204 5.47 -18.09 -9.15
C ALA A 204 6.19 -19.24 -9.89
N ILE A 205 7.46 -19.51 -9.56
CA ILE A 205 8.26 -20.58 -10.15
C ILE A 205 8.30 -21.78 -9.17
N PRO A 206 7.92 -22.99 -9.62
CA PRO A 206 8.08 -24.23 -8.87
C PRO A 206 9.52 -24.42 -8.38
N SER A 207 9.67 -24.73 -7.10
CA SER A 207 10.93 -24.86 -6.35
C SER A 207 11.94 -25.93 -6.85
N LYS A 208 11.73 -26.55 -8.02
CA LYS A 208 12.59 -27.61 -8.58
C LYS A 208 13.65 -27.10 -9.55
N GLU A 209 13.62 -25.82 -9.91
CA GLU A 209 14.53 -25.24 -10.89
C GLU A 209 15.71 -24.56 -10.18
N THR A 210 16.93 -25.04 -10.45
CA THR A 210 18.18 -24.37 -10.02
C THR A 210 18.28 -23.03 -10.70
N GLN A 211 18.50 -22.01 -9.90
CA GLN A 211 18.10 -20.66 -10.23
C GLN A 211 19.36 -19.80 -10.02
N GLY A 212 19.92 -19.23 -11.10
CA GLY A 212 21.25 -18.59 -11.12
C GLY A 212 21.38 -17.25 -10.38
N TYR A 213 20.52 -16.98 -9.40
CA TYR A 213 20.48 -15.74 -8.63
C TYR A 213 20.27 -16.00 -7.14
N SER A 214 20.65 -15.03 -6.31
CA SER A 214 20.49 -15.08 -4.85
C SER A 214 19.16 -14.45 -4.43
N LEU A 215 18.41 -15.13 -3.57
CA LEU A 215 17.26 -14.54 -2.89
C LEU A 215 17.72 -13.79 -1.65
N LEU A 216 17.02 -12.70 -1.33
CA LEU A 216 17.25 -11.91 -0.13
C LEU A 216 16.03 -12.01 0.82
N PRO A 217 16.21 -11.73 2.12
CA PRO A 217 15.08 -11.69 3.05
C PRO A 217 13.99 -10.73 2.55
N PRO A 218 12.70 -11.09 2.69
CA PRO A 218 12.14 -12.21 3.46
C PRO A 218 12.05 -13.56 2.70
N PHE A 219 12.58 -13.68 1.48
CA PHE A 219 12.34 -14.82 0.59
C PHE A 219 13.34 -15.99 0.75
N VAL A 220 14.40 -15.85 1.58
CA VAL A 220 15.45 -16.88 1.72
C VAL A 220 14.93 -18.18 2.38
N SER A 221 13.99 -18.08 3.32
CA SER A 221 13.56 -19.21 4.19
C SER A 221 12.06 -19.50 4.06
N LEU A 222 11.54 -19.53 2.83
CA LEU A 222 10.10 -19.70 2.59
C LEU A 222 9.60 -21.12 2.89
N GLY A 223 10.45 -22.14 2.86
CA GLY A 223 10.10 -23.53 3.18
C GLY A 223 8.83 -23.99 2.46
N LYS A 224 7.75 -24.24 3.22
CA LYS A 224 6.43 -24.66 2.72
C LYS A 224 5.71 -23.58 1.88
N HIS A 225 6.11 -22.32 1.99
CA HIS A 225 5.52 -21.16 1.31
C HIS A 225 6.24 -20.81 -0.01
N SER A 226 7.20 -21.63 -0.46
CA SER A 226 7.97 -21.39 -1.69
C SER A 226 7.12 -21.42 -2.97
N ASN A 227 5.96 -22.10 -2.95
CA ASN A 227 5.09 -22.27 -4.11
C ASN A 227 3.75 -21.52 -3.98
N LEU A 228 3.71 -20.41 -3.21
CA LEU A 228 2.47 -19.67 -2.93
C LEU A 228 1.77 -19.12 -4.19
N LEU A 229 2.52 -18.75 -5.24
CA LEU A 229 1.95 -18.20 -6.48
C LEU A 229 1.93 -19.19 -7.65
N VAL A 230 2.37 -20.43 -7.43
CA VAL A 230 2.32 -21.47 -8.47
C VAL A 230 0.87 -21.85 -8.74
N VAL A 231 0.46 -21.76 -10.00
CA VAL A 231 -0.88 -22.16 -10.46
C VAL A 231 -0.85 -23.63 -10.87
N SER A 232 -1.59 -24.48 -10.16
CA SER A 232 -1.52 -25.95 -10.32
C SER A 232 -2.43 -26.52 -11.42
N GLU A 233 -3.41 -25.77 -11.95
CA GLU A 233 -4.39 -26.28 -12.92
C GLU A 233 -4.66 -25.32 -14.09
N LYS A 234 -4.81 -25.88 -15.30
CA LYS A 234 -5.16 -25.16 -16.55
C LYS A 234 -6.62 -24.65 -16.59
N SER A 235 -7.47 -25.12 -15.69
CA SER A 235 -8.90 -24.80 -15.65
C SER A 235 -9.18 -23.35 -15.21
N GLY A 236 -8.29 -22.74 -14.41
CA GLY A 236 -8.43 -21.35 -13.95
C GLY A 236 -7.85 -20.29 -14.88
N THR A 237 -7.03 -20.70 -15.86
CA THR A 237 -6.31 -19.77 -16.75
C THR A 237 -7.18 -19.25 -17.89
N GLU A 238 -8.23 -19.98 -18.30
CA GLU A 238 -9.14 -19.58 -19.38
C GLU A 238 -10.14 -18.49 -18.95
N THR A 239 -10.44 -18.42 -17.64
CA THR A 239 -11.39 -17.45 -17.08
C THR A 239 -10.75 -16.15 -16.58
N TRP A 240 -9.42 -16.08 -16.55
CA TRP A 240 -8.72 -14.92 -15.99
C TRP A 240 -8.74 -13.76 -16.98
N GLN A 241 -9.13 -12.59 -16.47
CA GLN A 241 -8.96 -11.31 -17.15
C GLN A 241 -8.13 -10.41 -16.24
N LYS A 242 -7.25 -9.59 -16.84
CA LYS A 242 -6.51 -8.57 -16.11
C LYS A 242 -7.48 -7.63 -15.37
N GLN A 243 -7.59 -7.80 -14.07
CA GLN A 243 -8.41 -6.97 -13.19
C GLN A 243 -7.53 -6.37 -12.09
N ASN A 244 -7.88 -5.16 -11.67
CA ASN A 244 -7.24 -4.53 -10.51
C ASN A 244 -7.57 -5.35 -9.26
N ILE A 245 -6.56 -5.59 -8.42
CA ILE A 245 -6.75 -6.28 -7.15
C ILE A 245 -7.55 -5.36 -6.23
N SER A 246 -8.74 -5.80 -5.82
CA SER A 246 -9.57 -5.04 -4.91
C SER A 246 -8.90 -4.93 -3.54
N LEU A 247 -8.90 -3.73 -2.94
CA LEU A 247 -8.42 -3.53 -1.56
C LEU A 247 -9.23 -4.31 -0.53
N HIS A 248 -10.43 -4.78 -0.89
CA HIS A 248 -11.21 -5.70 -0.05
C HIS A 248 -10.51 -7.05 0.15
N VAL A 249 -9.57 -7.44 -0.71
CA VAL A 249 -8.74 -8.64 -0.51
C VAL A 249 -7.83 -8.49 0.72
N LEU A 250 -7.47 -7.25 1.07
CA LEU A 250 -6.68 -6.93 2.26
C LEU A 250 -7.52 -6.86 3.54
N SER A 251 -8.85 -6.81 3.41
CA SER A 251 -9.76 -6.92 4.56
C SER A 251 -10.14 -8.39 4.77
N ARG A 252 -9.70 -8.97 5.90
CA ARG A 252 -10.01 -10.32 6.42
C ARG A 252 -11.04 -11.10 5.59
N SER A 253 -10.55 -11.82 4.58
CA SER A 253 -11.42 -12.58 3.67
C SER A 253 -11.81 -13.93 4.29
N THR A 254 -13.10 -14.23 4.32
CA THR A 254 -13.62 -15.55 4.72
C THR A 254 -13.65 -16.47 3.49
N GLY A 255 -12.90 -17.58 3.54
CA GLY A 255 -13.03 -18.75 2.66
C GLY A 255 -13.06 -18.46 1.16
N LYS A 256 -11.88 -18.29 0.53
CA LYS A 256 -11.76 -18.14 -0.93
C LYS A 256 -11.94 -19.50 -1.64
N SER A 257 -12.69 -19.50 -2.74
CA SER A 257 -12.72 -20.65 -3.66
C SER A 257 -11.35 -20.85 -4.31
N LYS A 258 -11.01 -22.08 -4.70
CA LYS A 258 -9.75 -22.39 -5.40
C LYS A 258 -9.56 -21.55 -6.68
N VAL A 259 -10.65 -21.24 -7.39
CA VAL A 259 -10.62 -20.42 -8.62
C VAL A 259 -10.27 -18.96 -8.30
N GLU A 260 -10.84 -18.40 -7.23
CA GLU A 260 -10.57 -17.03 -6.79
C GLU A 260 -9.13 -16.87 -6.34
N THR A 261 -8.59 -17.87 -5.64
CA THR A 261 -7.18 -17.91 -5.23
C THR A 261 -6.26 -17.98 -6.45
N ASN A 262 -6.56 -18.81 -7.46
CA ASN A 262 -5.77 -18.86 -8.69
C ASN A 262 -5.81 -17.53 -9.47
N ASN A 263 -6.99 -16.91 -9.56
CA ASN A 263 -7.13 -15.59 -10.19
C ASN A 263 -6.33 -14.52 -9.43
N LEU A 264 -6.34 -14.55 -8.10
CA LEU A 264 -5.53 -13.65 -7.27
C LEU A 264 -4.03 -13.85 -7.53
N ARG A 265 -3.56 -15.10 -7.58
CA ARG A 265 -2.16 -15.42 -7.87
C ARG A 265 -1.72 -14.87 -9.22
N LEU A 266 -2.50 -15.11 -10.27
CA LEU A 266 -2.25 -14.58 -11.61
C LEU A 266 -2.23 -13.04 -11.62
N SER A 267 -3.17 -12.40 -10.92
CA SER A 267 -3.20 -10.95 -10.79
C SER A 267 -2.00 -10.40 -10.02
N CYS A 268 -1.51 -11.10 -8.99
CA CYS A 268 -0.28 -10.73 -8.28
C CYS A 268 0.95 -10.78 -9.21
N VAL A 269 1.07 -11.84 -10.03
CA VAL A 269 2.16 -11.94 -11.03
C VAL A 269 2.04 -10.83 -12.07
N ALA A 270 0.84 -10.59 -12.60
CA ALA A 270 0.59 -9.51 -13.56
C ALA A 270 0.96 -8.13 -13.00
N LEU A 271 0.62 -7.86 -11.73
CA LEU A 271 0.96 -6.63 -11.04
C LEU A 271 2.47 -6.53 -10.80
N ALA A 272 3.13 -7.60 -10.36
CA ALA A 272 4.58 -7.62 -10.18
C ALA A 272 5.32 -7.33 -11.49
N LEU A 273 4.91 -7.94 -12.61
CA LEU A 273 5.47 -7.65 -13.94
C LEU A 273 5.24 -6.19 -14.35
N ALA A 274 4.05 -5.64 -14.14
CA ALA A 274 3.76 -4.24 -14.44
C ALA A 274 4.60 -3.27 -13.56
N LEU A 275 4.87 -3.63 -12.30
CA LEU A 275 5.73 -2.85 -11.42
C LEU A 275 7.20 -2.94 -11.84
N VAL A 276 7.69 -4.11 -12.25
CA VAL A 276 9.02 -4.24 -12.87
C VAL A 276 9.14 -3.35 -14.09
N GLN A 277 8.11 -3.32 -14.96
CA GLN A 277 8.08 -2.43 -16.13
C GLN A 277 8.15 -0.94 -15.75
N ARG A 278 7.53 -0.54 -14.63
CA ARG A 278 7.65 0.84 -14.12
C ARG A 278 9.05 1.09 -13.54
N CYS A 279 9.64 0.11 -12.85
CA CYS A 279 11.01 0.21 -12.35
C CYS A 279 12.02 0.37 -13.49
N THR A 280 11.85 -0.32 -14.63
CA THR A 280 12.76 -0.14 -15.77
C THR A 280 12.69 1.27 -16.34
N ALA A 281 11.49 1.84 -16.46
CA ALA A 281 11.32 3.22 -16.89
C ALA A 281 11.91 4.24 -15.91
N LEU A 282 11.87 3.96 -14.61
CA LEU A 282 12.39 4.85 -13.56
C LEU A 282 13.91 4.76 -13.40
N TYR A 283 14.49 3.58 -13.59
CA TYR A 283 15.88 3.29 -13.28
C TYR A 283 16.77 3.10 -14.51
N GLY A 284 16.23 3.21 -15.73
CA GLY A 284 16.96 2.97 -16.97
C GLY A 284 18.20 3.87 -17.16
N GLU A 285 18.16 5.09 -16.64
CA GLU A 285 19.28 6.05 -16.72
C GLU A 285 20.39 5.79 -15.68
N LEU A 286 20.22 4.79 -14.79
CA LEU A 286 21.23 4.50 -13.78
C LEU A 286 22.44 3.78 -14.40
N PRO A 287 23.68 4.14 -14.02
CA PRO A 287 24.88 3.49 -14.55
C PRO A 287 24.98 2.01 -14.18
N SER A 288 24.29 1.59 -13.10
CA SER A 288 24.25 0.19 -12.63
C SER A 288 22.95 -0.52 -13.04
N PHE A 289 22.24 -0.02 -14.04
CA PHE A 289 20.93 -0.56 -14.43
C PHE A 289 21.02 -2.04 -14.78
N HIS A 290 21.98 -2.44 -15.63
CA HIS A 290 22.15 -3.83 -16.07
C HIS A 290 22.43 -4.80 -14.90
N GLU A 291 23.19 -4.38 -13.89
CA GLU A 291 23.48 -5.17 -12.70
C GLU A 291 22.23 -5.32 -11.81
N ILE A 292 21.43 -4.26 -11.69
CA ILE A 292 20.19 -4.26 -10.92
C ILE A 292 19.14 -5.19 -11.57
N VAL A 293 18.99 -5.12 -12.90
CA VAL A 293 17.98 -5.91 -13.61
C VAL A 293 18.43 -7.33 -13.96
N GLY A 294 19.72 -7.63 -13.93
CA GLY A 294 20.28 -8.94 -14.30
C GLY A 294 19.58 -10.13 -13.62
N PRO A 295 19.42 -10.15 -12.28
CA PRO A 295 18.69 -11.21 -11.57
C PRO A 295 17.23 -11.34 -12.02
N VAL A 296 16.55 -10.21 -12.26
CA VAL A 296 15.15 -10.18 -12.72
C VAL A 296 15.05 -10.75 -14.14
N ARG A 297 16.00 -10.43 -15.03
CA ARG A 297 16.07 -10.97 -16.39
C ARG A 297 16.28 -12.48 -16.40
N LEU A 298 17.20 -13.00 -15.57
CA LEU A 298 17.42 -14.44 -15.42
C LEU A 298 16.15 -15.14 -14.94
N LEU A 299 15.46 -14.54 -13.97
CA LEU A 299 14.19 -15.04 -13.44
C LEU A 299 13.07 -15.02 -14.51
N LEU A 300 12.98 -13.96 -15.30
CA LEU A 300 11.94 -13.86 -16.32
C LEU A 300 12.17 -14.87 -17.44
N SER A 301 13.44 -15.17 -17.76
CA SER A 301 13.80 -16.23 -18.71
C SER A 301 13.34 -17.62 -18.26
N SER A 302 13.43 -17.95 -16.96
CA SER A 302 12.88 -19.20 -16.43
C SER A 302 11.35 -19.19 -16.42
N LEU A 303 10.71 -18.05 -16.15
CA LEU A 303 9.26 -17.91 -16.29
C LEU A 303 8.76 -18.12 -17.73
N VAL A 304 9.54 -17.80 -18.78
CA VAL A 304 9.20 -18.11 -20.20
C VAL A 304 8.89 -19.58 -20.37
N LEU A 305 9.71 -20.46 -19.77
CA LEU A 305 9.57 -21.91 -19.90
C LEU A 305 8.24 -22.41 -19.32
N GLN A 306 7.65 -21.65 -18.41
CA GLN A 306 6.36 -21.93 -17.80
C GLN A 306 5.21 -21.09 -18.38
N ALA A 307 5.54 -20.04 -19.15
CA ALA A 307 4.58 -19.09 -19.71
C ALA A 307 3.58 -19.75 -20.66
N ALA A 308 3.93 -20.89 -21.27
CA ALA A 308 3.01 -21.73 -22.03
C ALA A 308 1.77 -22.20 -21.23
N LYS A 309 1.79 -22.11 -19.89
CA LYS A 309 0.67 -22.39 -19.00
C LYS A 309 -0.11 -21.14 -18.57
N TYR A 310 0.40 -19.94 -18.82
CA TYR A 310 -0.25 -18.68 -18.43
C TYR A 310 -1.25 -18.18 -19.48
N PRO A 311 -2.22 -17.35 -19.09
CA PRO A 311 -3.14 -16.70 -20.03
C PRO A 311 -2.39 -15.81 -21.04
N PRO A 312 -2.91 -15.62 -22.27
CA PRO A 312 -2.22 -14.89 -23.35
C PRO A 312 -1.87 -13.45 -22.96
N GLN A 313 -2.78 -12.76 -22.26
CA GLN A 313 -2.54 -11.39 -21.75
C GLN A 313 -1.31 -11.30 -20.83
N LEU A 314 -1.05 -12.35 -20.04
CA LEU A 314 0.11 -12.37 -19.14
C LEU A 314 1.40 -12.68 -19.92
N GLN A 315 1.31 -13.51 -20.97
CA GLN A 315 2.43 -13.78 -21.87
C GLN A 315 2.85 -12.51 -22.63
N GLU A 316 1.90 -11.74 -23.16
CA GLU A 316 2.18 -10.45 -23.82
C GLU A 316 2.85 -9.45 -22.88
N LEU A 317 2.37 -9.34 -21.63
CA LEU A 317 2.98 -8.48 -20.62
C LEU A 317 4.40 -8.94 -20.27
N HIS A 318 4.59 -10.24 -20.11
CA HIS A 318 5.89 -10.84 -19.82
C HIS A 318 6.90 -10.55 -20.94
N GLN A 319 6.50 -10.74 -22.20
CA GLN A 319 7.34 -10.43 -23.36
C GLN A 319 7.68 -8.93 -23.43
N SER A 320 6.70 -8.06 -23.23
CA SER A 320 6.93 -6.61 -23.22
C SER A 320 7.88 -6.15 -22.11
N VAL A 321 7.87 -6.83 -20.96
CA VAL A 321 8.80 -6.55 -19.85
C VAL A 321 10.21 -7.03 -20.21
N LEU A 322 10.36 -8.22 -20.78
CA LEU A 322 11.64 -8.74 -21.24
C LEU A 322 12.30 -7.82 -22.26
N GLU A 323 11.57 -7.38 -23.28
CA GLU A 323 12.08 -6.47 -24.32
C GLU A 323 12.61 -5.15 -23.73
N LYS A 324 11.96 -4.64 -22.67
CA LYS A 324 12.40 -3.41 -21.98
C LYS A 324 13.58 -3.59 -21.02
N LEU A 325 13.91 -4.83 -20.65
CA LEU A 325 15.06 -5.14 -19.81
C LEU A 325 16.34 -5.38 -20.64
N ASP A 326 16.18 -5.57 -21.95
CA ASP A 326 17.28 -5.81 -22.90
C ASP A 326 17.82 -4.51 -23.52
N VAL A 327 17.13 -3.38 -23.32
CA VAL A 327 17.57 -2.02 -23.68
C VAL A 327 18.49 -1.48 -22.58
#